data_AF-A0A4Y2ABV9-F1
#
_entry.id   AF-A0A4Y2ABV9-F1
#
_cell.length_a   1.000
_cell.length_b   1.000
_cell.length_c   1.000
_cell.angle_alpha   90.00
_cell.angle_beta   90.00
_cell.angle_gamma   90.00
#
_symmetry.space_group_name_H-M   'P 1'
#
loop_
_entity.id
_entity.type
_entity.pdbx_description
1 polymer ?
#
loop_
_entity_poly.entity_id
_entity_poly.type
_entity_poly.pdbx_seq_one_letter_code
_entity_poly.pdbx_strand_id
1 'polypeptide(L)'
;MKETYETLKHMFSSIEYSKHFWHVLADLKVIAVLVGLQAGYTKFCCFLCQWDNRDRKMHYIKKVWPKRQFLIQGVKNEENEPLVASEKFSCLHCTSNEV
;
A
#
# COMPACT_ATOMS: atom_id res chain seq x y z
N MET A 1 -1.26 18.45 10.39
CA MET A 1 -1.30 17.02 10.77
C MET A 1 -0.42 16.25 9.79
N LYS A 2 0.43 15.32 10.26
CA LYS A 2 1.33 14.55 9.38
C LYS A 2 0.72 13.19 9.06
N GLU A 3 0.80 12.76 7.80
CA GLU A 3 0.38 11.43 7.34
C GLU A 3 1.46 10.41 7.70
N THR A 4 1.49 9.99 8.97
CA THR A 4 2.36 8.92 9.45
C THR A 4 1.53 7.71 9.86
N TYR A 5 2.15 6.54 9.88
CA TYR A 5 1.52 5.29 10.32
C TYR A 5 0.87 5.45 11.71
N GLU A 6 1.60 6.00 12.67
CA GLU A 6 1.09 6.21 14.04
C GLU A 6 -0.11 7.17 14.09
N THR A 7 -0.08 8.24 13.29
CA THR A 7 -1.19 9.20 13.24
C THR A 7 -2.45 8.53 12.70
N LEU A 8 -2.33 7.78 11.60
CA LEU A 8 -3.47 7.07 11.00
C LEU A 8 -3.99 5.95 11.90
N LYS A 9 -3.09 5.22 12.58
CA LYS A 9 -3.46 4.20 13.56
C LYS A 9 -4.26 4.79 14.71
N HIS A 10 -3.81 5.92 15.27
CA HIS A 10 -4.54 6.62 16.32
C HIS A 10 -5.91 7.13 15.84
N MET A 11 -5.99 7.65 14.62
CA MET A 11 -7.25 8.11 14.01
C MET A 11 -8.25 6.96 13.84
N PHE A 12 -7.80 5.82 13.28
CA PHE A 12 -8.66 4.64 13.13
C PHE A 12 -9.12 4.04 14.45
N SER A 13 -8.28 4.09 15.49
CA SER A 13 -8.71 3.72 16.84
C SER A 13 -9.78 4.67 17.38
N SER A 14 -9.67 5.97 17.10
CA SER A 14 -10.57 7.00 17.62
C SER A 14 -11.97 6.93 17.00
N ILE A 15 -12.06 6.50 15.73
CA ILE A 15 -13.34 6.28 15.03
C ILE A 15 -13.85 4.84 15.13
N GLU A 16 -13.16 4.00 15.92
CA GLU A 16 -13.51 2.58 16.11
C GLU A 16 -13.67 1.83 14.78
N TYR A 17 -12.75 2.05 13.84
CA TYR A 17 -12.85 1.54 12.47
C TYR A 17 -13.08 0.01 12.41
N SER A 18 -12.49 -0.73 13.35
CA SER A 18 -12.64 -2.18 13.48
C SER A 18 -14.08 -2.65 13.73
N LYS A 19 -15.00 -1.78 14.15
CA LYS A 19 -16.43 -2.12 14.29
C LYS A 19 -17.20 -1.95 12.99
N HIS A 20 -16.76 -1.03 12.15
CA HIS A 20 -17.54 -0.55 11.01
C HIS A 20 -17.04 -1.05 9.66
N PHE A 21 -15.76 -1.44 9.57
CA PHE A 21 -15.14 -2.00 8.35
C PHE A 21 -15.44 -1.21 7.07
N TRP A 22 -15.45 0.12 7.19
CA TRP A 22 -15.78 1.03 6.09
C TRP A 22 -14.77 0.91 4.95
N HIS A 23 -15.23 1.18 3.73
CA HIS A 23 -14.33 1.24 2.59
C HIS A 23 -13.57 2.58 2.57
N VAL A 24 -12.24 2.52 2.50
CA VAL A 24 -11.35 3.68 2.55
C VAL A 24 -11.05 4.19 1.14
N LEU A 25 -11.47 5.41 0.85
CA LEU A 25 -11.11 6.15 -0.35
C LEU A 25 -10.00 7.13 0.00
N ALA A 26 -8.81 6.94 -0.56
CA ALA A 26 -7.66 7.77 -0.24
C ALA A 26 -6.70 7.89 -1.43
N ASP A 27 -5.76 8.82 -1.33
CA ASP A 27 -4.67 8.93 -2.28
C ASP A 27 -3.68 7.76 -2.16
N LEU A 28 -2.78 7.68 -3.15
CA LEU A 28 -1.76 6.64 -3.23
C LEU A 28 -0.84 6.62 -2.00
N LYS A 29 -0.48 7.78 -1.46
CA LYS A 29 0.48 7.93 -0.38
C LYS A 29 -0.12 7.44 0.93
N VAL A 30 -1.37 7.81 1.23
CA VAL A 30 -2.11 7.34 2.39
C VAL A 30 -2.30 5.83 2.31
N ILE A 31 -2.71 5.29 1.16
CA ILE A 31 -2.84 3.84 0.97
C ILE A 31 -1.50 3.13 1.24
N ALA A 32 -0.38 3.66 0.74
CA ALA A 32 0.95 3.11 1.01
C ALA A 32 1.27 3.04 2.51
N VAL A 33 0.91 4.07 3.27
CA VAL A 33 1.07 4.06 4.74
C VAL A 33 0.14 3.04 5.39
N LEU A 34 -1.12 2.95 4.94
CA LEU A 34 -2.11 2.02 5.48
C LEU A 34 -1.74 0.55 5.25
N VAL A 35 -1.14 0.22 4.11
CA VAL A 35 -0.62 -1.13 3.83
C VAL A 35 0.72 -1.41 4.51
N GLY A 36 1.30 -0.41 5.19
CA GLY A 36 2.56 -0.55 5.92
C GLY A 36 3.80 -0.54 5.04
N LEU A 37 3.74 0.03 3.82
CA LEU A 37 4.93 0.16 2.98
C LEU A 37 5.92 1.18 3.55
N GLN A 38 7.20 0.84 3.46
CA GLN A 38 8.30 1.70 3.85
C GLN A 38 8.30 2.97 2.99
N ALA A 39 8.41 4.12 3.64
CA ALA A 39 8.48 5.41 2.97
C ALA A 39 9.83 5.63 2.27
N GLY A 40 9.81 6.43 1.19
CA GLY A 40 11.02 6.84 0.46
C GLY A 40 11.28 6.06 -0.83
N TYR A 41 12.52 6.13 -1.33
CA TYR A 41 12.92 5.51 -2.60
C TYR A 41 13.26 4.03 -2.41
N THR A 42 12.22 3.22 -2.22
CA THR A 42 12.37 1.80 -1.92
C THR A 42 12.28 0.93 -3.18
N LYS A 43 12.86 -0.27 -3.12
CA LYS A 43 12.92 -1.22 -4.26
C LYS A 43 11.54 -1.62 -4.80
N PHE A 44 10.60 -2.01 -3.94
CA PHE A 44 9.25 -2.44 -4.26
C PHE A 44 8.23 -1.44 -3.66
N CYS A 45 8.08 -0.28 -4.31
CA CYS A 45 7.23 0.80 -3.81
C CYS A 45 5.74 0.64 -4.16
N CYS A 46 5.38 -0.27 -5.08
CA CYS A 46 4.00 -0.47 -5.49
C CYS A 46 3.25 -1.39 -4.52
N PHE A 47 2.05 -1.00 -4.09
CA PHE A 47 1.18 -1.80 -3.22
C PHE A 47 0.36 -2.85 -4.00
N LEU A 48 0.17 -2.66 -5.31
CA LEU A 48 -0.60 -3.58 -6.18
C LEU A 48 0.26 -4.72 -6.73
N CYS A 49 1.51 -4.44 -7.08
CA CYS A 49 2.41 -5.39 -7.72
C CYS A 49 3.83 -5.28 -7.19
N GLN A 50 4.64 -6.28 -7.50
CA GLN A 50 6.04 -6.38 -7.11
C GLN A 50 6.94 -5.69 -8.14
N TRP A 51 6.59 -4.46 -8.54
CA TRP A 51 7.40 -3.65 -9.43
C TRP A 51 8.72 -3.30 -8.76
N ASP A 52 9.83 -3.76 -9.33
CA ASP A 52 11.17 -3.44 -8.85
C ASP A 52 11.63 -2.10 -9.44
N ASN A 53 11.50 -1.00 -8.71
CA ASN A 53 11.89 0.34 -9.15
C ASN A 53 13.39 0.49 -9.47
N ARG A 54 14.22 -0.50 -9.12
CA ARG A 54 15.67 -0.49 -9.42
C ARG A 54 16.02 -1.27 -10.69
N ASP A 55 15.10 -2.04 -11.25
CA ASP A 55 15.35 -2.89 -12.43
C ASP A 55 15.32 -2.11 -13.76
N ARG A 56 16.45 -1.51 -14.13
CA ARG A 56 16.60 -0.76 -15.39
C ARG A 56 16.37 -1.58 -16.66
N LYS A 57 16.49 -2.92 -16.62
CA LYS A 57 16.44 -3.78 -17.81
C LYS A 57 15.03 -4.23 -18.11
N MET A 58 14.31 -4.70 -17.10
CA MET A 58 12.98 -5.28 -17.31
C MET A 58 11.85 -4.24 -17.32
N HIS A 59 12.08 -3.00 -16.86
CA HIS A 59 11.06 -1.94 -16.81
C HIS A 59 10.27 -1.74 -18.11
N TYR A 60 10.95 -1.78 -19.26
CA TYR A 60 10.32 -1.51 -20.55
C TYR A 60 9.96 -2.76 -21.34
N ILE A 61 10.36 -3.94 -20.84
CA ILE A 61 10.15 -5.23 -21.49
C ILE A 61 8.97 -5.95 -20.83
N LYS A 62 8.92 -5.93 -19.50
CA LYS A 62 7.93 -6.62 -18.69
C LYS A 62 6.73 -5.71 -18.43
N LYS A 63 5.63 -5.99 -19.12
CA LYS A 63 4.36 -5.28 -18.94
C LYS A 63 3.60 -5.71 -17.69
N VAL A 64 3.62 -7.00 -17.38
CA VAL A 64 2.85 -7.58 -16.27
C VAL A 64 3.78 -7.94 -15.13
N TRP A 65 3.55 -7.34 -13.95
CA TRP A 65 4.34 -7.63 -12.76
C TRP A 65 3.59 -8.55 -11.79
N PRO A 66 4.28 -9.42 -11.04
CA PRO A 66 3.61 -10.30 -10.10
C PRO A 66 2.79 -9.49 -9.11
N LYS A 67 1.50 -9.84 -8.96
CA LYS A 67 0.62 -9.20 -7.98
C LYS A 67 1.21 -9.32 -6.58
N ARG A 68 1.06 -8.27 -5.77
CA ARG A 68 1.42 -8.33 -4.35
C ARG A 68 0.28 -9.05 -3.63
N GLN A 69 0.50 -10.32 -3.31
CA GLN A 69 -0.50 -11.17 -2.65
C GLN A 69 -0.46 -11.06 -1.12
N PHE A 70 0.73 -10.85 -0.56
CA PHE A 70 0.94 -10.80 0.89
C PHE A 70 1.70 -9.53 1.27
N LEU A 71 1.21 -8.88 2.32
CA LEU A 71 1.86 -7.75 3.00
C LEU A 71 2.50 -8.30 4.29
N ILE A 72 3.58 -9.07 4.14
CA ILE A 72 4.28 -9.67 5.29
C ILE A 72 5.33 -8.66 5.77
N GLN A 73 5.22 -8.25 7.04
CA GLN A 73 6.19 -7.35 7.65
C GLN A 73 7.64 -7.87 7.48
N GLY A 74 8.56 -6.99 7.11
CA GLY A 74 9.98 -7.28 6.89
C GLY A 74 10.31 -7.91 5.52
N VAL A 75 9.31 -8.30 4.73
CA VAL A 75 9.50 -8.79 3.36
C VAL A 75 9.23 -7.64 2.40
N LYS A 76 9.99 -7.53 1.30
CA LYS A 76 9.71 -6.63 0.13
C LYS A 76 9.29 -5.18 0.44
N ASN A 77 9.85 -4.61 1.51
CA ASN A 77 9.68 -3.22 1.95
C ASN A 77 8.36 -2.93 2.68
N GLU A 78 7.70 -3.95 3.21
CA GLU A 78 6.66 -3.81 4.20
C GLU A 78 7.32 -3.60 5.58
N GLU A 79 7.20 -2.40 6.14
CA GLU A 79 7.80 -2.03 7.43
C GLU A 79 6.85 -2.28 8.59
N ASN A 80 5.55 -2.08 8.37
CA ASN A 80 4.51 -2.19 9.39
C ASN A 80 3.45 -3.20 8.97
N GLU A 81 2.71 -3.73 9.95
CA GLU A 81 1.50 -4.48 9.67
C GLU A 81 0.44 -3.59 9.01
N PRO A 82 -0.34 -4.12 8.06
CA PRO A 82 -1.39 -3.34 7.41
C PRO A 82 -2.49 -2.97 8.42
N LEU A 83 -2.86 -1.68 8.47
CA LEU A 83 -3.95 -1.17 9.30
C LEU A 83 -5.34 -1.51 8.73
N VAL A 84 -5.40 -1.77 7.43
CA VAL A 84 -6.64 -2.04 6.68
C VAL A 84 -6.39 -3.20 5.73
N ALA A 85 -7.38 -4.08 5.60
CA ALA A 85 -7.31 -5.19 4.65
C ALA A 85 -7.18 -4.67 3.19
N SER A 86 -6.44 -5.40 2.37
CA SER A 86 -6.19 -5.02 0.96
C SER A 86 -7.45 -4.82 0.10
N GLU A 87 -8.55 -5.44 0.51
CA GLU A 87 -9.85 -5.40 -0.16
C GLU A 87 -10.74 -4.22 0.27
N LYS A 88 -10.30 -3.44 1.27
CA LYS A 88 -11.11 -2.39 1.90
C LYS A 88 -10.62 -0.98 1.59
N PHE A 89 -9.74 -0.82 0.60
CA PHE A 89 -9.37 0.49 0.09
C PHE A 89 -9.45 0.55 -1.44
N SER A 90 -9.71 1.75 -1.94
CA SER A 90 -9.59 2.07 -3.36
C SER A 90 -8.84 3.38 -3.53
N CYS A 91 -7.92 3.41 -4.48
CA CYS A 91 -7.27 4.63 -4.90
C CYS A 91 -8.10 5.27 -6.00
N LEU A 92 -8.48 6.54 -5.85
CA LEU A 92 -9.29 7.29 -6.82
C LEU A 92 -8.64 7.34 -8.23
N HIS A 93 -7.33 7.11 -8.31
CA HIS A 93 -6.54 7.15 -9.55
C HIS A 93 -5.97 5.79 -9.97
N CYS A 94 -6.28 4.70 -9.25
CA CYS A 94 -5.87 3.35 -9.67
C CYS A 94 -7.13 2.55 -9.99
N THR A 95 -7.61 2.64 -11.23
CA THR A 95 -8.58 1.66 -11.74
C THR A 95 -7.88 0.30 -11.81
N SER A 96 -8.54 -0.74 -11.29
CA SER A 96 -7.99 -2.11 -11.17
C SER A 96 -7.76 -2.83 -12.50
N ASN A 97 -7.62 -2.10 -13.61
CA ASN A 97 -7.39 -2.68 -14.92
C ASN A 97 -5.89 -2.86 -15.13
N GLU A 98 -5.45 -4.11 -14.91
CA GLU A 98 -4.19 -4.69 -15.37
C GLU A 98 -2.91 -4.01 -14.85
N VAL A 99 -2.39 -4.54 -13.73
CA VAL A 99 -0.99 -4.40 -13.31
C VAL A 99 -0.23 -5.69 -13.61
#